data_AF-A0AAD7I2N7-F1
#
_entry.id   AF-A0AAD7I2N7-F1
#
_cell.length_a   1.000
_cell.length_b   1.000
_cell.length_c   1.000
_cell.angle_alpha   90.00
_cell.angle_beta   90.00
_cell.angle_gamma   90.00
#
_symmetry.space_group_name_H-M   'P 1'
#
loop_
_entity.id
_entity.type
_entity.pdbx_description
1 polymer ?
#
loop_
_entity_poly.entity_id
_entity_poly.type
_entity_poly.pdbx_seq_one_letter_code
_entity_poly.pdbx_strand_id
1 'polypeptide(L)'
;FTSAIPHPISIPVTFCPAKHHTKSADLKPVTATQILQQACRNQFKQAGSVLQCSIGGRQSGKSDTQFKIIANENGFVNTVMSAYSNHYALIRPDDVWLAIIAQFSFFVNANAELLRANFVAHERKREL
;
A
#
# COMPACT_ATOMS: atom_id res chain seq x y z
N PHE A 1 -39.05 -9.48 -35.07
CA PHE A 1 -38.25 -9.98 -33.93
C PHE A 1 -36.90 -9.29 -33.94
N THR A 2 -36.78 -8.13 -33.29
CA THR A 2 -35.52 -7.40 -33.12
C THR A 2 -35.18 -7.43 -31.64
N SER A 3 -34.23 -8.31 -31.30
CA SER A 3 -33.68 -8.47 -29.96
C SER A 3 -32.89 -7.22 -29.60
N ALA A 4 -33.41 -6.40 -28.67
CA ALA A 4 -32.68 -5.33 -28.04
C ALA A 4 -31.58 -5.95 -27.14
N ILE A 5 -30.32 -5.72 -27.49
CA ILE A 5 -29.17 -6.09 -26.65
C ILE A 5 -29.23 -5.21 -25.39
N PRO A 6 -29.30 -5.77 -24.18
CA PRO A 6 -29.31 -4.95 -22.97
C PRO A 6 -27.96 -4.24 -22.84
N HIS A 7 -27.98 -2.91 -22.84
CA HIS A 7 -26.79 -2.12 -22.56
C HIS A 7 -26.24 -2.47 -21.17
N PRO A 8 -24.92 -2.58 -20.99
CA PRO A 8 -24.32 -2.86 -19.70
C PRO A 8 -24.74 -1.78 -18.72
N ILE A 9 -25.35 -2.19 -17.60
CA ILE A 9 -25.75 -1.31 -16.51
C ILE A 9 -24.45 -0.79 -15.87
N SER A 10 -24.01 0.40 -16.29
CA SER A 10 -22.96 1.14 -15.60
C SER A 10 -23.55 1.60 -14.27
N ILE A 11 -23.25 0.88 -13.19
CA ILE A 11 -23.60 1.32 -11.83
C ILE A 11 -22.49 2.30 -11.42
N PRO A 12 -22.75 3.61 -11.35
CA PRO A 12 -21.76 4.54 -10.82
C PRO A 12 -21.52 4.18 -9.35
N VAL A 13 -20.29 3.81 -9.02
CA VAL A 13 -19.86 3.63 -7.63
C VAL A 13 -19.87 5.02 -6.98
N THR A 14 -20.99 5.35 -6.34
CA THR A 14 -21.18 6.67 -5.73
C THR A 14 -20.66 6.61 -4.30
N PHE A 15 -19.58 7.34 -4.02
CA PHE A 15 -19.01 7.44 -2.68
C PHE A 15 -19.64 8.62 -1.94
N CYS A 16 -20.01 8.42 -0.67
CA CYS A 16 -20.53 9.46 0.22
C CYS A 16 -19.51 9.69 1.35
N PRO A 17 -18.47 10.53 1.13
CA PRO A 17 -17.54 10.87 2.20
C PRO A 17 -18.29 11.46 3.40
N ALA A 18 -17.79 11.21 4.60
CA ALA A 18 -18.33 11.86 5.77
C ALA A 18 -18.12 13.39 5.65
N LYS A 19 -19.13 14.17 6.07
CA LYS A 19 -19.12 15.64 5.96
C LYS A 19 -18.21 16.33 6.99
N HIS A 20 -17.63 15.59 7.94
CA HIS A 20 -16.74 16.14 8.95
C HIS A 20 -15.29 16.12 8.45
N HIS A 21 -14.51 17.11 8.86
CA HIS A 21 -13.08 17.17 8.53
C HIS A 21 -12.32 16.02 9.22
N THR A 22 -11.42 15.40 8.47
CA THR A 22 -10.48 14.41 9.00
C THR A 22 -9.51 15.08 9.97
N LYS A 23 -9.24 14.44 11.09
CA LYS A 23 -8.20 14.88 12.02
C LYS A 23 -6.82 14.51 11.46
N SER A 24 -5.82 15.35 11.74
CA SER A 24 -4.42 15.00 11.49
C SER A 24 -3.90 14.17 12.67
N ALA A 25 -3.14 13.12 12.37
CA ALA A 25 -2.40 12.41 13.41
C ALA A 25 -1.26 13.29 13.94
N ASP A 26 -1.06 13.28 15.25
CA ASP A 26 0.13 13.88 15.88
C ASP A 26 1.32 12.92 15.72
N LEU A 27 2.14 13.19 14.71
CA LEU A 27 3.24 12.30 14.32
C LEU A 27 4.56 12.85 14.86
N LYS A 28 5.23 12.02 15.67
CA LYS A 28 6.55 12.35 16.23
C LYS A 28 7.66 11.84 15.30
N PRO A 29 8.81 12.52 15.27
CA PRO A 29 9.99 11.98 14.60
C PRO A 29 10.43 10.69 15.29
N VAL A 30 10.71 9.65 14.51
CA VAL A 30 11.12 8.33 15.03
C VAL A 30 12.42 7.89 14.37
N THR A 31 13.34 7.34 15.16
CA THR A 31 14.61 6.75 14.68
C THR A 31 14.39 5.32 14.20
N ALA A 32 15.17 4.84 13.25
CA ALA A 32 15.10 3.44 12.76
C ALA A 32 15.08 2.39 13.89
N THR A 33 15.92 2.56 14.92
CA THR A 33 15.95 1.68 16.10
C THR A 33 14.62 1.67 16.86
N GLN A 34 14.00 2.84 17.02
CA GLN A 34 12.70 2.97 17.69
C GLN A 34 11.59 2.34 16.84
N ILE A 35 11.65 2.46 15.51
CA ILE A 35 10.72 1.78 14.60
C ILE A 35 10.82 0.27 14.78
N LEU A 36 12.03 -0.28 14.73
CA LEU A 36 12.25 -1.72 14.91
C LEU A 36 11.79 -2.19 16.29
N GLN A 37 12.10 -1.43 17.34
CA GLN A 37 11.71 -1.73 18.71
C GLN A 37 10.19 -1.76 18.88
N GLN A 38 9.46 -0.82 18.27
CA GLN A 38 8.01 -0.70 18.43
C GLN A 38 7.22 -1.64 17.52
N ALA A 39 7.68 -1.86 16.28
CA ALA A 39 6.98 -2.70 15.30
C ALA A 39 7.31 -4.19 15.43
N CYS A 40 8.51 -4.54 15.92
CA CYS A 40 9.04 -5.90 15.92
C CYS A 40 9.69 -6.25 17.26
N ARG A 41 8.95 -6.15 18.38
CA ARG A 41 9.51 -6.28 19.74
C ARG A 41 10.33 -7.55 19.98
N ASN A 42 9.84 -8.69 19.49
CA ASN A 42 10.51 -9.98 19.71
C ASN A 42 11.80 -10.11 18.90
N GLN A 43 11.79 -9.61 17.66
CA GLN A 43 12.96 -9.60 16.79
C GLN A 43 13.98 -8.58 17.26
N PHE A 44 13.52 -7.43 17.78
CA PHE A 44 14.39 -6.40 18.33
C PHE A 44 15.25 -6.91 19.50
N LYS A 45 14.69 -7.75 20.38
CA LYS A 45 15.45 -8.39 21.48
C LYS A 45 16.61 -9.26 20.99
N GLN A 46 16.51 -9.79 19.77
CA GLN A 46 17.52 -10.64 19.14
C GLN A 46 18.42 -9.85 18.19
N ALA A 47 18.06 -8.62 17.85
CA ALA A 47 18.80 -7.77 16.95
C ALA A 47 19.93 -7.04 17.71
N GLY A 48 21.15 -7.08 17.19
CA GLY A 48 22.28 -6.36 17.79
C GLY A 48 22.23 -4.86 17.53
N SER A 49 22.12 -4.45 16.25
CA SER A 49 22.04 -3.05 15.86
C SER A 49 21.41 -2.88 14.48
N VAL A 50 20.92 -1.68 14.17
CA VAL A 50 20.44 -1.34 12.82
C VAL A 50 21.64 -0.99 11.94
N LEU A 51 21.93 -1.83 10.95
CA LEU A 51 23.05 -1.63 10.02
C LEU A 51 22.74 -0.56 8.97
N GLN A 52 21.53 -0.61 8.40
CA GLN A 52 21.05 0.32 7.39
C GLN A 52 19.54 0.45 7.49
N CYS A 53 19.03 1.67 7.31
CA CYS A 53 17.61 1.92 7.16
C CYS A 53 17.40 3.13 6.25
N SER A 54 16.47 3.02 5.31
CA SER A 54 16.02 4.16 4.49
C SER A 54 15.04 5.07 5.23
N ILE A 55 14.53 4.63 6.38
CA ILE A 55 13.50 5.30 7.18
C ILE A 55 14.12 5.79 8.49
N GLY A 56 13.81 7.03 8.87
CA GLY A 56 14.35 7.65 10.10
C GLY A 56 15.83 8.01 9.94
N GLY A 57 16.07 9.17 9.32
CA GLY A 57 17.39 9.65 8.91
C GLY A 57 18.48 9.49 9.97
N ARG A 58 19.71 9.25 9.52
CA ARG A 58 20.92 9.28 10.36
C ARG A 58 20.94 10.62 11.10
N GLN A 59 21.22 10.60 12.40
CA GLN A 59 21.52 11.81 13.16
C GLN A 59 22.84 12.42 12.64
N SER A 60 22.78 13.10 11.50
CA SER A 60 23.93 13.81 10.94
C SER A 60 23.42 14.89 10.00
N GLY A 61 23.16 16.07 10.56
CA GLY A 61 23.10 17.33 9.83
C GLY A 61 21.92 17.50 8.85
N LYS A 62 20.95 18.33 9.24
CA LYS A 62 20.11 19.15 8.32
C LYS A 62 19.60 18.44 7.05
N SER A 63 18.92 17.30 7.21
CA SER A 63 18.06 16.75 6.16
C SER A 63 16.61 16.93 6.59
N ASP A 64 15.89 17.85 5.94
CA ASP A 64 14.51 18.26 6.21
C ASP A 64 13.44 17.16 5.99
N THR A 65 13.84 15.90 5.77
CA THR A 65 12.91 14.78 5.57
C THR A 65 12.84 13.91 6.82
N GLN A 66 12.32 14.48 7.91
CA GLN A 66 11.87 13.68 9.05
C GLN A 66 10.61 12.91 8.63
N PHE A 67 10.76 11.60 8.39
CA PHE A 67 9.61 10.71 8.22
C PHE A 67 8.81 10.66 9.53
N LYS A 68 7.63 11.27 9.48
CA LYS A 68 6.62 11.25 10.54
C LYS A 68 5.86 9.93 10.44
N ILE A 69 6.24 8.95 11.25
CA ILE A 69 5.72 7.57 11.19
C ILE A 69 5.33 7.10 12.58
N ILE A 70 4.24 6.35 12.69
CA ILE A 70 3.88 5.59 13.89
C ILE A 70 4.28 4.14 13.64
N ALA A 71 5.21 3.62 14.43
CA ALA A 71 5.61 2.22 14.37
C ALA A 71 4.66 1.40 15.24
N ASN A 72 4.09 0.35 14.66
CA ASN A 72 3.18 -0.55 15.36
C ASN A 72 3.34 -1.97 14.83
N GLU A 73 3.17 -2.95 15.72
CA GLU A 73 2.95 -4.34 15.32
C GLU A 73 1.68 -4.39 14.44
N ASN A 74 1.64 -5.25 13.42
CA ASN A 74 0.52 -5.30 12.47
C ASN A 74 0.13 -3.93 11.91
N GLY A 75 1.14 -3.14 11.48
CA GLY A 75 1.01 -1.73 11.15
C GLY A 75 -0.17 -1.37 10.25
N PHE A 76 -0.49 -2.20 9.26
CA PHE A 76 -1.65 -1.97 8.39
C PHE A 76 -2.99 -2.03 9.16
N VAL A 77 -3.27 -3.15 9.84
CA VAL A 77 -4.54 -3.36 10.57
C VAL A 77 -4.71 -2.31 11.66
N ASN A 78 -3.66 -2.07 12.44
CA ASN A 78 -3.69 -1.10 13.52
C ASN A 78 -3.86 0.33 13.01
N THR A 79 -3.28 0.67 11.85
CA THR A 79 -3.48 1.99 11.22
C THR A 79 -4.93 2.16 10.76
N VAL A 80 -5.51 1.17 10.09
CA VAL A 80 -6.92 1.22 9.65
C VAL A 80 -7.86 1.36 10.84
N MET A 81 -7.68 0.54 11.88
CA MET A 81 -8.51 0.59 13.08
C MET A 81 -8.38 1.93 13.81
N SER A 82 -7.15 2.47 13.90
CA SER A 82 -6.88 3.77 14.53
C SER A 82 -7.48 4.91 13.74
N ALA A 83 -7.37 4.87 12.41
CA ALA A 83 -7.91 5.90 11.53
C ALA A 83 -9.45 5.93 11.56
N TYR A 84 -10.09 4.76 11.58
CA TYR A 84 -11.53 4.63 11.77
C TYR A 84 -11.96 5.22 13.13
N SER A 85 -11.32 4.80 14.22
CA SER A 85 -11.72 5.18 15.58
C SER A 85 -11.47 6.65 15.91
N ASN A 86 -10.45 7.27 15.32
CA ASN A 86 -10.04 8.64 15.62
C ASN A 86 -10.45 9.66 14.55
N HIS A 87 -11.24 9.26 13.55
CA HIS A 87 -11.64 10.12 12.42
C HIS A 87 -10.43 10.68 11.63
N TYR A 88 -9.38 9.87 11.46
CA TYR A 88 -8.31 10.18 10.52
C TYR A 88 -8.73 9.82 9.09
N ALA A 89 -7.92 10.22 8.10
CA ALA A 89 -8.12 9.77 6.74
C ALA A 89 -7.97 8.24 6.65
N LEU A 90 -9.01 7.57 6.12
CA LEU A 90 -9.01 6.14 5.86
C LEU A 90 -8.64 5.89 4.40
N ILE A 91 -7.89 4.82 4.13
CA ILE A 91 -7.63 4.36 2.76
C ILE A 91 -8.95 4.01 2.07
N ARG A 92 -9.07 4.32 0.79
CA ARG A 92 -10.25 3.93 0.01
C ARG A 92 -10.06 2.51 -0.53
N PRO A 93 -11.15 1.74 -0.68
CA PRO A 93 -11.07 0.42 -1.32
C PRO A 93 -10.42 0.48 -2.71
N ASP A 94 -10.69 1.53 -3.49
CA ASP A 94 -10.09 1.77 -4.81
C ASP A 94 -8.56 1.90 -4.77
N ASP A 95 -8.01 2.54 -3.72
CA ASP A 95 -6.56 2.65 -3.54
C ASP A 95 -5.93 1.26 -3.34
N VAL A 96 -6.65 0.37 -2.64
CA VAL A 96 -6.22 -1.03 -2.44
C VAL A 96 -6.29 -1.81 -3.74
N TRP A 97 -7.38 -1.70 -4.49
CA TRP A 97 -7.51 -2.38 -5.79
C TRP A 97 -6.47 -1.89 -6.80
N LEU A 98 -6.23 -0.57 -6.84
CA LEU A 98 -5.21 0.02 -7.69
C LEU A 98 -3.82 -0.50 -7.32
N ALA A 99 -3.49 -0.59 -6.03
CA ALA A 99 -2.22 -1.14 -5.57
C ALA A 99 -2.04 -2.62 -5.98
N ILE A 100 -3.08 -3.44 -5.83
CA ILE A 100 -3.05 -4.85 -6.25
C ILE A 100 -2.83 -4.96 -7.75
N ILE A 101 -3.61 -4.25 -8.57
CA ILE A 101 -3.52 -4.31 -10.02
C ILE A 101 -2.17 -3.78 -10.52
N ALA A 102 -1.67 -2.68 -9.95
CA ALA A 102 -0.37 -2.13 -10.30
C ALA A 102 0.75 -3.14 -10.03
N GLN A 103 0.79 -3.70 -8.81
CA GLN A 103 1.83 -4.67 -8.43
C GLN A 103 1.73 -5.97 -9.24
N PHE A 104 0.51 -6.44 -9.51
CA PHE A 104 0.28 -7.60 -10.36
C PHE A 104 0.74 -7.36 -11.81
N SER A 105 0.47 -6.17 -12.35
CA SER A 105 0.90 -5.79 -13.71
C SER A 105 2.42 -5.80 -13.82
N PHE A 106 3.14 -5.28 -12.82
CA PHE A 106 4.60 -5.38 -12.79
C PHE A 106 5.10 -6.82 -12.75
N PHE A 107 4.44 -7.69 -11.97
CA PHE A 107 4.77 -9.11 -11.92
C PHE A 107 4.54 -9.79 -13.28
N VAL A 108 3.39 -9.57 -13.93
CA VAL A 108 3.09 -10.13 -15.26
C VAL A 108 4.12 -9.65 -16.29
N ASN A 109 4.44 -8.37 -16.29
CA ASN A 109 5.42 -7.80 -17.23
C ASN A 109 6.82 -8.40 -17.03
N ALA A 110 7.25 -8.61 -15.79
CA ALA A 110 8.54 -9.24 -15.49
C ALA A 110 8.57 -10.75 -15.82
N ASN A 111 7.41 -11.42 -15.92
CA ASN A 111 7.28 -12.87 -16.14
C ASN A 111 6.48 -13.19 -17.41
N ALA A 112 6.48 -12.28 -18.40
CA ALA A 112 5.57 -12.31 -19.53
C ALA A 112 5.67 -13.60 -20.37
N GLU A 113 6.88 -14.13 -20.57
CA GLU A 113 7.10 -15.37 -21.33
C GLU A 113 6.61 -16.62 -20.58
N LEU A 114 6.81 -16.67 -19.26
CA LEU A 114 6.36 -17.80 -18.42
C LEU A 114 4.83 -17.84 -18.36
N LEU A 115 4.19 -16.68 -18.29
CA LEU A 115 2.74 -16.56 -18.19
C LEU A 115 2.03 -16.47 -19.54
N ARG A 116 2.78 -16.54 -20.65
CA ARG A 116 2.24 -16.35 -22.00
C ARG A 116 1.12 -17.34 -22.33
N ALA A 117 1.26 -18.60 -21.91
CA ALA A 117 0.25 -19.63 -22.11
C ALA A 117 -1.07 -19.34 -21.35
N ASN A 118 -1.01 -18.57 -20.27
CA ASN A 118 -2.19 -18.21 -19.46
C ASN A 118 -2.97 -17.05 -20.05
N PHE A 119 -2.31 -16.18 -20.83
CA PHE A 119 -2.89 -14.94 -21.35
C PHE A 119 -3.05 -14.91 -22.88
N VAL A 120 -2.37 -15.81 -23.60
CA VAL A 120 -2.40 -15.89 -25.06
C VAL A 120 -2.75 -17.32 -25.44
N ALA A 121 -3.86 -17.48 -26.18
CA ALA A 121 -4.33 -18.79 -26.63
C ALA A 121 -3.46 -19.44 -27.73
N HIS A 122 -2.35 -18.83 -28.12
CA HIS A 122 -1.56 -19.23 -29.29
C HIS A 122 -0.09 -19.39 -28.90
N GLU A 123 0.47 -20.60 -29.05
CA GLU A 123 1.86 -20.89 -28.68
C GLU A 123 2.90 -20.31 -29.64
N ARG A 124 2.53 -19.83 -30.83
CA ARG A 124 3.51 -19.43 -31.85
C ARG A 124 3.91 -17.95 -31.72
N LYS A 125 5.21 -17.66 -31.57
CA LYS A 125 5.79 -16.35 -31.90
C LYS A 125 5.62 -16.16 -33.41
N ARG A 126 4.96 -15.08 -33.86
CA ARG A 126 5.11 -14.65 -35.26
C ARG A 126 6.52 -14.06 -35.37
N GLU A 127 7.37 -14.71 -36.15
CA GLU A 127 8.62 -14.10 -36.59
C GLU A 127 8.26 -12.89 -37.47
N LEU A 128 8.92 -11.76 -37.21
CA LEU A 128 8.86 -10.55 -38.02
C LEU A 128 9.91 -10.63 -39.13
#